data_AF-A0ABD1B7U2-F1
#
_entry.id   AF-A0ABD1B7U2-F1
#
_cell.length_a   1.000
_cell.length_b   1.000
_cell.length_c   1.000
_cell.angle_alpha   90.00
_cell.angle_beta   90.00
_cell.angle_gamma   90.00
#
_symmetry.space_group_name_H-M   'P 1'
#
loop_
_entity.id
_entity.type
_entity.pdbx_description
1 polymer ?
#
loop_
_entity_poly.entity_id
_entity_poly.type
_entity_poly.pdbx_seq_one_letter_code
_entity_poly.pdbx_strand_id
1 'polypeptide(L)'
;MLWKRLDNIPKSFCWSLVSFRGRFYATFLSSQVVVIDPYSLEVTLLLPSPQKPINYLVPSGNDELFLVEVTILPIGGLDFDQLTLRVCRLDEEAGKWDEISDLGDRVLFINALGNFSCSAKDLPHDCGVSGNSILITHGPDKFTFAYKYGVHTTGNAEDDLNCWRYSRENHVMKLNTSFPVIAIQVEI
;
A
#
# COMPACT_ATOMS: atom_id res chain seq x y z
N MET A 1 11.19 -7.94 31.55
CA MET A 1 11.39 -8.13 30.10
C MET A 1 12.84 -7.82 29.76
N LEU A 2 13.46 -8.62 28.91
CA LEU A 2 14.79 -8.36 28.35
C LEU A 2 14.60 -7.87 26.91
N TRP A 3 15.09 -6.68 26.60
CA TRP A 3 15.09 -6.14 25.25
C TRP A 3 16.41 -6.50 24.57
N LYS A 4 16.36 -7.04 23.35
CA LYS A 4 17.53 -7.30 22.51
C LYS A 4 17.49 -6.36 21.31
N ARG A 5 18.62 -5.68 21.06
CA ARG A 5 18.79 -4.87 19.85
C ARG A 5 18.99 -5.81 18.65
N LEU A 6 18.26 -5.55 17.57
CA LEU A 6 18.48 -6.23 16.29
C LEU A 6 19.69 -5.60 15.59
N ASP A 7 20.58 -6.46 15.11
CA ASP A 7 21.70 -6.08 14.25
C ASP A 7 21.27 -6.17 12.77
N ASN A 8 22.08 -5.66 11.85
CA ASN A 8 21.85 -5.70 10.39
C ASN A 8 20.56 -5.01 9.90
N ILE A 9 19.97 -4.14 10.71
CA ILE A 9 18.87 -3.25 10.32
C ILE A 9 19.43 -2.04 9.54
N PRO A 10 18.76 -1.59 8.46
CA PRO A 10 19.10 -0.35 7.77
C PRO A 10 19.25 0.84 8.72
N LYS A 11 20.27 1.68 8.50
CA LYS A 11 20.50 2.93 9.25
C LYS A 11 19.55 4.04 8.79
N SER A 12 18.25 3.79 8.90
CA SER A 12 17.18 4.67 8.44
C SER A 12 15.94 4.52 9.31
N PHE A 13 14.96 5.42 9.17
CA PHE A 13 13.70 5.31 9.89
C PHE A 13 12.87 4.13 9.37
N CYS A 14 12.41 3.28 10.28
CA CYS A 14 11.42 2.25 9.97
C CYS A 14 10.07 2.93 9.68
N TRP A 15 9.51 2.68 8.51
CA TRP A 15 8.26 3.28 8.05
C TRP A 15 7.04 2.39 8.34
N SER A 16 7.17 1.09 8.08
CA SER A 16 6.12 0.10 8.29
C SER A 16 6.69 -1.18 8.87
N LEU A 17 5.94 -1.84 9.75
CA LEU A 17 6.24 -3.17 10.29
C LEU A 17 4.96 -4.01 10.27
N VAL A 18 4.98 -5.16 9.60
CA VAL A 18 3.83 -6.07 9.52
C VAL A 18 4.25 -7.51 9.84
N SER A 19 3.30 -8.31 10.31
CA SER A 19 3.47 -9.76 10.42
C SER A 19 2.86 -10.45 9.20
N PHE A 20 3.59 -11.41 8.63
CA PHE A 20 3.10 -12.24 7.53
C PHE A 20 3.72 -13.64 7.67
N ARG A 21 2.90 -14.69 7.63
CA ARG A 21 3.33 -16.10 7.73
C ARG A 21 4.30 -16.39 8.87
N GLY A 22 4.06 -15.76 10.03
CA GLY A 22 4.88 -15.95 11.23
C GLY A 22 6.26 -15.28 11.19
N ARG A 23 6.54 -14.42 10.21
CA ARG A 23 7.73 -13.55 10.18
C ARG A 23 7.33 -12.08 10.27
N PHE A 24 8.28 -11.22 10.60
CA PHE A 24 8.07 -9.77 10.54
C PHE A 24 8.73 -9.19 9.29
N TYR A 25 8.04 -8.26 8.63
CA TYR A 25 8.52 -7.55 7.46
C TYR A 25 8.52 -6.06 7.78
N ALA A 26 9.64 -5.39 7.51
CA ALA A 26 9.78 -3.97 7.78
C ALA A 26 10.28 -3.21 6.55
N THR A 27 9.66 -2.06 6.26
CA THR A 27 10.15 -1.10 5.27
C THR A 27 10.85 0.06 5.95
N PHE A 28 11.85 0.61 5.27
CA PHE A 28 12.63 1.75 5.73
C PHE A 28 12.52 2.91 4.76
N LEU A 29 12.75 4.13 5.25
CA LEU A 29 12.80 5.33 4.41
C LEU A 29 13.92 5.27 3.36
N SER A 30 14.90 4.37 3.52
CA SER A 30 15.91 4.05 2.50
C SER A 30 15.37 3.15 1.37
N SER A 31 14.06 2.92 1.31
CA SER A 31 13.36 2.00 0.39
C SER A 31 13.74 0.53 0.56
N GLN A 32 14.54 0.19 1.56
CA GLN A 32 14.92 -1.19 1.87
C GLN A 32 13.78 -1.91 2.59
N VAL A 33 13.62 -3.20 2.28
CA VAL A 33 12.69 -4.10 2.97
C VAL A 33 13.48 -5.24 3.58
N VAL A 34 13.22 -5.53 4.85
CA VAL A 34 13.85 -6.64 5.56
C VAL A 34 12.80 -7.61 6.09
N VAL A 35 13.21 -8.87 6.22
CA VAL A 35 12.51 -9.91 6.95
C VAL A 35 13.24 -10.14 8.25
N ILE A 36 12.50 -10.31 9.33
CA ILE A 36 13.01 -10.61 10.66
C ILE A 36 12.41 -11.94 11.09
N ASP A 37 13.28 -12.92 11.35
CA ASP A 37 12.87 -14.18 11.96
C ASP A 37 12.59 -13.96 13.45
N PRO A 38 11.40 -14.29 13.97
CA PRO A 38 11.05 -14.00 15.35
C PRO A 38 11.80 -14.87 16.37
N TYR A 39 12.36 -16.01 15.96
CA TYR A 39 13.02 -16.96 16.85
C TYR A 39 14.54 -16.75 16.88
N SER A 40 15.18 -16.64 15.71
CA SER A 40 16.63 -16.39 15.63
C SER A 40 16.98 -14.91 15.78
N LEU A 41 16.01 -14.02 15.53
CA LEU A 41 16.21 -12.56 15.42
C LEU A 41 17.19 -12.19 14.30
N GLU A 42 17.36 -13.09 13.33
CA GLU A 42 18.12 -12.81 12.12
C GLU A 42 17.33 -11.88 11.20
N VAL A 43 18.04 -10.91 10.64
CA VAL A 43 17.51 -9.92 9.72
C VAL A 43 18.06 -10.21 8.33
N THR A 44 17.17 -10.46 7.39
CA THR A 44 17.51 -10.71 5.98
C THR A 44 16.99 -9.57 5.13
N LEU A 45 17.87 -8.97 4.33
CA LEU A 45 17.48 -7.97 3.34
C LEU A 45 16.80 -8.67 2.16
N LEU A 46 15.60 -8.24 1.78
CA LEU A 46 14.96 -8.69 0.54
C LEU A 46 15.57 -7.96 -0.66
N LEU A 47 15.63 -8.66 -1.80
CA LEU A 47 16.08 -8.03 -3.04
C LEU A 47 15.17 -6.83 -3.35
N PRO A 48 15.73 -5.65 -3.60
CA PRO A 48 14.92 -4.45 -3.78
C PRO A 48 14.16 -4.50 -5.11
N SER A 49 12.87 -4.14 -5.05
CA SER A 49 12.15 -3.44 -6.11
C SER A 49 11.28 -2.37 -5.44
N PRO A 50 11.33 -1.08 -5.84
CA PRO A 50 12.37 -0.29 -6.46
C PRO A 50 12.63 1.05 -5.70
N GLN A 51 13.39 1.91 -6.37
CA GLN A 51 14.01 3.20 -6.01
C GLN A 51 13.05 4.34 -5.60
N LYS A 52 11.88 4.02 -5.05
CA LYS A 52 10.81 4.99 -4.80
C LYS A 52 10.70 5.35 -3.32
N PRO A 53 10.34 6.61 -3.00
CA PRO A 53 10.56 7.18 -1.68
C PRO A 53 9.63 6.65 -0.59
N ILE A 54 8.47 6.07 -0.92
CA ILE A 54 7.46 5.66 0.06
C ILE A 54 6.89 4.28 -0.29
N ASN A 55 7.04 3.35 0.66
CA ASN A 55 6.69 1.95 0.50
C ASN A 55 5.79 1.46 1.64
N TYR A 56 4.60 0.96 1.31
CA TYR A 56 3.63 0.40 2.25
C TYR A 56 3.56 -1.12 2.12
N LEU A 57 3.70 -1.84 3.23
CA LEU A 57 3.47 -3.28 3.28
C LEU A 57 2.01 -3.56 3.63
N VAL A 58 1.33 -4.34 2.80
CA VAL A 58 -0.10 -4.66 2.94
C VAL A 58 -0.27 -6.19 2.98
N PRO A 59 -0.46 -6.79 4.17
CA PRO A 59 -0.78 -8.21 4.27
C PRO A 59 -2.22 -8.47 3.82
N SER A 60 -2.41 -9.52 3.03
CA SER A 60 -3.72 -10.07 2.69
C SER A 60 -3.86 -11.42 3.37
N GLY A 61 -4.26 -11.37 4.65
CA GLY A 61 -4.21 -12.52 5.54
C GLY A 61 -2.79 -13.09 5.67
N ASN A 62 -2.68 -14.42 5.59
CA ASN A 62 -1.40 -15.13 5.51
C ASN A 62 -1.12 -15.65 4.09
N ASP A 63 -1.93 -15.29 3.10
CA ASP A 63 -1.85 -15.85 1.76
C ASP A 63 -0.84 -15.09 0.92
N GLU A 64 -0.95 -13.76 0.89
CA GLU A 64 -0.10 -12.88 0.08
C GLU A 64 0.33 -11.62 0.86
N LEU A 65 1.50 -11.10 0.53
CA LEU A 65 2.01 -9.82 1.03
C LEU A 65 2.28 -8.91 -0.17
N PHE A 66 1.70 -7.71 -0.13
CA PHE A 66 1.88 -6.70 -1.17
C PHE A 66 2.78 -5.56 -0.69
N LEU A 67 3.57 -5.03 -1.60
CA LEU A 67 4.32 -3.79 -1.47
C LEU A 67 3.67 -2.75 -2.38
N VAL A 68 3.15 -1.68 -1.79
CA VAL A 68 2.59 -0.55 -2.54
C VAL A 68 3.58 0.60 -2.50
N GLU A 69 4.10 0.96 -3.67
CA GLU A 69 5.06 2.04 -3.85
C GLU A 69 4.34 3.29 -4.31
N VAL A 70 4.69 4.44 -3.73
CA VAL A 70 4.10 5.72 -4.08
C VAL A 70 5.16 6.64 -4.66
N THR A 71 4.89 7.15 -5.86
CA THR A 71 5.72 8.16 -6.54
C THR A 71 5.06 9.51 -6.43
N ILE A 72 5.80 10.49 -5.92
CA ILE A 72 5.37 11.89 -5.90
C ILE A 72 6.00 12.57 -7.12
N LEU A 73 5.19 13.15 -7.99
CA LEU A 73 5.70 13.93 -9.13
C LEU A 73 6.27 15.28 -8.63
N PRO A 74 7.35 15.82 -9.23
CA PRO A 74 8.07 16.97 -8.67
C PRO A 74 7.32 18.32 -8.72
N ILE A 75 6.10 18.38 -9.25
CA ILE A 75 5.43 19.62 -9.62
C ILE A 75 4.48 20.05 -8.49
N GLY A 76 5.02 20.77 -7.51
CA GLY A 76 4.23 21.63 -6.61
C GLY A 76 3.28 20.91 -5.64
N GLY A 77 3.79 20.52 -4.47
CA GLY A 77 2.96 20.07 -3.34
C GLY A 77 2.57 18.58 -3.38
N LEU A 78 2.04 18.07 -2.26
CA LEU A 78 1.48 16.73 -2.16
C LEU A 78 0.03 16.75 -2.68
N ASP A 79 -0.13 16.76 -4.01
CA ASP A 79 -1.45 16.53 -4.59
C ASP A 79 -1.67 15.03 -4.80
N PHE A 80 -2.71 14.50 -4.18
CA PHE A 80 -2.94 13.05 -4.14
C PHE A 80 -3.42 12.54 -5.52
N ASP A 81 -4.02 13.39 -6.33
CA ASP A 81 -4.43 13.10 -7.70
C ASP A 81 -3.24 12.85 -8.65
N GLN A 82 -2.07 13.42 -8.34
CA GLN A 82 -0.83 13.31 -9.11
C GLN A 82 0.06 12.13 -8.68
N LEU A 83 -0.37 11.34 -7.69
CA LEU A 83 0.37 10.17 -7.25
C LEU A 83 0.23 9.03 -8.27
N THR A 84 1.36 8.42 -8.59
CA THR A 84 1.41 7.16 -9.33
C THR A 84 1.90 6.05 -8.41
N LEU A 85 1.12 4.97 -8.35
CA LEU A 85 1.45 3.82 -7.52
C LEU A 85 1.86 2.61 -8.35
N ARG A 86 2.68 1.78 -7.75
CA ARG A 86 2.98 0.43 -8.23
C ARG A 86 2.71 -0.56 -7.12
N VAL A 87 2.29 -1.76 -7.50
CA VAL A 87 2.05 -2.84 -6.55
C VAL A 87 2.90 -4.01 -6.93
N CYS A 88 3.69 -4.50 -5.98
CA CYS A 88 4.43 -5.74 -6.12
C CYS A 88 3.91 -6.78 -5.12
N ARG A 89 3.90 -8.04 -5.52
CA ARG A 89 3.63 -9.18 -4.64
C ARG A 89 4.94 -9.84 -4.22
N LEU A 90 5.05 -10.24 -2.96
CA LEU A 90 6.19 -11.01 -2.47
C LEU A 90 6.20 -12.41 -3.09
N ASP A 91 7.31 -12.75 -3.76
CA ASP A 91 7.72 -14.12 -4.07
C ASP A 91 8.64 -14.59 -2.93
N GLU A 92 8.08 -15.36 -1.99
CA GLU A 92 8.79 -15.81 -0.79
C GLU A 92 9.93 -16.78 -1.14
N GLU A 93 9.75 -17.62 -2.15
CA GLU A 93 10.75 -18.61 -2.56
C GLU A 93 11.98 -17.94 -3.17
N ALA A 94 11.78 -16.93 -4.00
CA ALA A 94 12.87 -16.18 -4.62
C ALA A 94 13.33 -14.95 -3.81
N GLY A 95 12.64 -14.60 -2.73
CA GLY A 95 12.95 -13.43 -1.89
C GLY A 95 12.89 -12.09 -2.65
N LYS A 96 11.98 -11.99 -3.63
CA LYS A 96 11.83 -10.85 -4.54
C LYS A 96 10.40 -10.33 -4.59
N TRP A 97 10.25 -9.16 -5.22
CA TRP A 97 8.97 -8.49 -5.40
C TRP A 97 8.60 -8.50 -6.88
N ASP A 98 7.47 -9.10 -7.22
CA ASP A 98 6.96 -9.20 -8.58
C ASP A 98 5.86 -8.16 -8.81
N GLU A 99 6.06 -7.23 -9.76
CA GLU A 99 5.08 -6.20 -10.10
C GLU A 99 3.80 -6.83 -10.67
N ILE A 100 2.63 -6.38 -10.19
CA ILE A 100 1.31 -6.86 -10.61
C ILE A 100 0.39 -5.70 -10.99
N SER A 101 -0.48 -5.98 -11.97
CA SER A 101 -1.52 -5.06 -12.47
C SER A 101 -2.93 -5.43 -12.02
N ASP A 102 -3.09 -6.62 -11.43
CA ASP A 102 -4.39 -7.17 -11.04
C ASP A 102 -4.35 -7.75 -9.62
N LEU A 103 -5.21 -7.21 -8.76
CA LEU A 103 -5.46 -7.68 -7.39
C LEU A 103 -6.69 -8.58 -7.32
N GLY A 104 -7.38 -8.81 -8.43
CA GLY A 104 -8.65 -9.51 -8.49
C GLY A 104 -9.72 -8.77 -7.68
N ASP A 105 -10.38 -9.48 -6.79
CA ASP A 105 -11.48 -8.94 -5.97
C ASP A 105 -11.01 -8.12 -4.75
N ARG A 106 -9.71 -7.93 -4.58
CA ARG A 106 -9.15 -7.28 -3.38
C ARG A 106 -9.13 -5.77 -3.48
N VAL A 107 -9.27 -5.16 -2.31
CA VAL A 107 -9.03 -3.74 -2.07
C VAL A 107 -7.88 -3.62 -1.07
N LEU A 108 -6.88 -2.80 -1.40
CA LEU A 108 -5.77 -2.50 -0.48
C LEU A 108 -6.03 -1.15 0.20
N PHE A 109 -5.95 -1.13 1.52
CA PHE A 109 -6.00 0.10 2.32
C PHE A 109 -4.59 0.41 2.81
N ILE A 110 -4.15 1.65 2.62
CA ILE A 110 -2.84 2.12 3.08
C ILE A 110 -2.96 3.42 3.89
N ASN A 111 -1.96 3.69 4.73
CA ASN A 111 -1.76 4.93 5.52
C ASN A 111 -2.41 4.92 6.94
N ALA A 112 -3.05 6.02 7.38
CA ALA A 112 -3.31 6.37 8.79
C ALA A 112 -4.09 5.34 9.62
N LEU A 113 -4.85 4.45 8.99
CA LEU A 113 -5.66 3.44 9.67
C LEU A 113 -4.96 2.07 9.71
N GLY A 114 -3.69 2.04 9.31
CA GLY A 114 -2.93 0.82 9.09
C GLY A 114 -3.04 0.34 7.65
N ASN A 115 -2.22 -0.65 7.34
CA ASN A 115 -2.17 -1.27 6.03
C ASN A 115 -2.85 -2.64 6.10
N PHE A 116 -3.90 -2.85 5.33
CA PHE A 116 -4.62 -4.13 5.28
C PHE A 116 -5.31 -4.32 3.94
N SER A 117 -5.75 -5.54 3.68
CA SER A 117 -6.52 -5.91 2.50
C SER A 117 -7.83 -6.58 2.90
N CYS A 118 -8.90 -6.33 2.14
CA CYS A 118 -10.15 -7.08 2.23
C CYS A 118 -10.70 -7.39 0.84
N SER A 119 -11.73 -8.25 0.76
CA SER A 119 -12.48 -8.41 -0.48
C SER A 119 -13.39 -7.20 -0.69
N ALA A 120 -13.58 -6.79 -1.94
CA ALA A 120 -14.59 -5.80 -2.31
C ALA A 120 -16.01 -6.27 -1.99
N LYS A 121 -16.24 -7.58 -1.93
CA LYS A 121 -17.53 -8.16 -1.50
C LYS A 121 -17.81 -7.99 -0.02
N ASP A 122 -16.78 -7.77 0.79
CA ASP A 122 -16.92 -7.48 2.22
C ASP A 122 -17.34 -6.02 2.46
N LEU A 123 -17.23 -5.18 1.43
CA LEU A 123 -17.62 -3.78 1.49
C LEU A 123 -19.11 -3.62 1.11
N PRO A 124 -19.79 -2.58 1.64
CA PRO A 124 -21.18 -2.30 1.26
C PRO A 124 -21.33 -2.13 -0.26
N HIS A 125 -22.38 -2.72 -0.85
CA HIS A 125 -22.58 -2.71 -2.31
C HIS A 125 -22.52 -1.31 -2.94
N ASP A 126 -22.94 -0.28 -2.21
CA ASP A 126 -22.98 1.11 -2.67
C ASP A 126 -21.86 1.97 -2.04
N CYS A 127 -20.75 1.35 -1.61
CA CYS A 127 -19.61 2.09 -1.06
C CYS A 127 -18.66 2.65 -2.13
N GLY A 128 -18.92 2.38 -3.42
CA GLY A 128 -18.16 2.95 -4.55
C GLY A 128 -16.75 2.39 -4.69
N VAL A 129 -16.43 1.32 -3.95
CA VAL A 129 -15.14 0.66 -4.01
C VAL A 129 -15.34 -0.72 -4.61
N SER A 130 -14.71 -0.96 -5.74
CA SER A 130 -14.70 -2.26 -6.41
C SER A 130 -13.36 -2.98 -6.22
N GLY A 131 -13.30 -4.26 -6.60
CA GLY A 131 -12.04 -5.01 -6.64
C GLY A 131 -11.00 -4.34 -7.54
N ASN A 132 -9.76 -4.80 -7.43
CA ASN A 132 -8.63 -4.21 -8.13
C ASN A 132 -8.48 -2.71 -7.83
N SER A 133 -8.48 -2.35 -6.54
CA SER A 133 -8.42 -0.96 -6.08
C SER A 133 -7.45 -0.77 -4.91
N ILE A 134 -6.88 0.43 -4.82
CA ILE A 134 -6.09 0.87 -3.65
C ILE A 134 -6.75 2.13 -3.09
N LEU A 135 -6.96 2.18 -1.77
CA LEU A 135 -7.50 3.34 -1.06
C LEU A 135 -6.44 3.93 -0.13
N ILE A 136 -6.12 5.20 -0.36
CA ILE A 136 -5.25 5.96 0.53
C ILE A 136 -6.10 6.61 1.62
N THR A 137 -5.95 6.13 2.86
CA THR A 137 -6.82 6.52 3.98
C THR A 137 -6.46 7.87 4.62
N HIS A 138 -5.45 8.60 4.13
CA HIS A 138 -5.13 9.94 4.62
C HIS A 138 -4.65 10.85 3.49
N GLY A 139 -5.56 11.72 3.04
CA GLY A 139 -5.28 12.94 2.29
C GLY A 139 -5.61 14.18 3.14
N PRO A 140 -5.21 15.40 2.74
CA PRO A 140 -5.48 16.66 3.43
C PRO A 140 -6.98 16.96 3.56
N ASP A 141 -7.82 16.32 2.72
CA ASP A 141 -9.27 16.47 2.75
C ASP A 141 -9.98 15.24 3.34
N LYS A 142 -11.27 15.40 3.68
CA LYS A 142 -12.16 14.33 4.19
C LYS A 142 -12.38 13.17 3.19
N PHE A 143 -11.80 13.25 2.00
CA PHE A 143 -11.97 12.30 0.93
C PHE A 143 -10.92 11.20 0.99
N THR A 144 -11.35 10.00 0.60
CA THR A 144 -10.49 8.85 0.36
C THR A 144 -10.56 8.60 -1.14
N PHE A 145 -9.41 8.46 -1.79
CA PHE A 145 -9.37 8.29 -3.24
C PHE A 145 -9.03 6.86 -3.59
N ALA A 146 -9.80 6.30 -4.53
CA ALA A 146 -9.52 5.01 -5.12
C ALA A 146 -8.51 5.17 -6.26
N TYR A 147 -7.48 4.34 -6.25
CA TYR A 147 -6.54 4.21 -7.35
C TYR A 147 -6.82 2.92 -8.10
N LYS A 148 -6.78 3.02 -9.42
CA LYS A 148 -7.07 1.94 -10.37
C LYS A 148 -5.91 1.80 -11.35
N TYR A 149 -5.64 0.58 -11.78
CA TYR A 149 -4.61 0.30 -12.76
C TYR A 149 -5.04 0.73 -14.17
N GLY A 150 -4.14 1.36 -14.93
CA GLY A 150 -4.37 1.65 -16.36
C GLY A 150 -5.35 2.79 -16.67
N VAL A 151 -5.63 3.67 -15.71
CA VAL A 151 -6.52 4.82 -15.92
C VAL A 151 -5.81 5.95 -16.68
N HIS A 152 -6.51 6.55 -17.64
CA HIS A 152 -6.11 7.78 -18.32
C HIS A 152 -6.43 9.00 -17.47
N THR A 153 -5.45 9.88 -17.23
CA THR A 153 -5.66 11.06 -16.39
C THR A 153 -5.78 12.36 -17.18
N THR A 154 -5.23 12.41 -18.40
CA THR A 154 -4.99 13.71 -19.04
C THR A 154 -5.39 13.81 -20.51
N GLY A 155 -6.01 12.78 -21.08
CA GLY A 155 -6.29 12.74 -22.53
C GLY A 155 -5.04 12.83 -23.40
N ASN A 156 -3.86 12.64 -22.79
CA ASN A 156 -2.57 12.72 -23.44
C ASN A 156 -2.16 11.30 -23.83
N ALA A 157 -1.77 11.09 -25.09
CA ALA A 157 -1.46 9.77 -25.63
C ALA A 157 -0.20 9.12 -25.03
N GLU A 158 0.57 9.87 -24.23
CA GLU A 158 1.82 9.43 -23.59
C GLU A 158 1.68 9.08 -22.11
N ASP A 159 0.46 9.03 -21.55
CA ASP A 159 0.26 8.60 -20.16
C ASP A 159 0.75 7.14 -19.99
N ASP A 160 1.76 6.90 -19.11
CA ASP A 160 2.28 5.55 -18.83
C ASP A 160 1.20 4.67 -18.18
N LEU A 161 0.47 3.88 -18.96
CA LEU A 161 -0.65 3.07 -18.46
C LEU A 161 -0.23 1.95 -17.50
N ASN A 162 1.08 1.69 -17.34
CA ASN A 162 1.57 0.62 -16.48
C ASN A 162 1.69 1.04 -15.01
N CYS A 163 0.71 1.79 -14.49
CA CYS A 163 0.66 2.16 -13.08
C CYS A 163 -0.76 2.40 -12.58
N TRP A 164 -0.85 2.49 -11.26
CA TRP A 164 -2.07 2.80 -10.54
C TRP A 164 -2.23 4.31 -10.41
N ARG A 165 -3.37 4.83 -10.87
CA ARG A 165 -3.67 6.27 -10.87
C ARG A 165 -5.00 6.56 -10.20
N TYR A 166 -5.13 7.80 -9.79
CA TYR A 166 -6.36 8.38 -9.28
C TYR A 166 -7.54 8.08 -10.23
N SER A 167 -8.63 7.53 -9.67
CA SER A 167 -9.90 7.33 -10.38
C SER A 167 -10.98 8.27 -9.82
N ARG A 168 -11.67 8.96 -10.73
CA ARG A 168 -12.84 9.81 -10.42
C ARG A 168 -14.15 9.03 -10.30
N GLU A 169 -14.12 7.71 -10.52
CA GLU A 169 -15.35 6.92 -10.62
C GLU A 169 -16.17 6.92 -9.33
N ASN A 170 -15.57 7.09 -8.15
CA ASN A 170 -16.30 7.11 -6.88
C ASN A 170 -15.61 8.00 -5.84
N HIS A 171 -16.28 9.08 -5.43
CA HIS A 171 -15.84 9.92 -4.32
C HIS A 171 -16.26 9.26 -3.01
N VAL A 172 -15.26 8.83 -2.24
CA VAL A 172 -15.47 8.08 -1.00
C VAL A 172 -15.25 9.02 0.19
N MET A 173 -16.33 9.44 0.85
CA MET A 173 -16.28 10.27 2.05
C MET A 173 -16.03 9.43 3.29
N LYS A 174 -15.10 9.89 4.14
CA LYS A 174 -14.98 9.37 5.51
C LYS A 174 -16.06 10.02 6.37
N LEU A 175 -17.04 9.23 6.79
CA LEU A 175 -18.09 9.67 7.71
C LEU A 175 -17.62 9.67 9.17
N ASN A 176 -16.74 8.74 9.52
CA ASN A 176 -16.23 8.62 10.87
C ASN A 176 -14.78 8.12 10.88
N THR A 177 -13.94 8.78 11.67
CA THR A 177 -12.52 8.44 11.88
C THR A 177 -12.23 7.93 13.28
N SER A 178 -13.26 7.73 14.13
CA SER A 178 -13.07 7.24 15.49
C SER A 178 -12.69 5.75 15.49
N PHE A 179 -11.45 5.46 15.87
CA PHE A 179 -10.98 4.09 16.09
C PHE A 179 -11.87 3.34 17.11
N PRO A 180 -12.26 2.08 16.88
CA PRO A 180 -11.83 1.17 15.82
C PRO A 180 -12.77 1.08 14.60
N VAL A 181 -13.73 2.00 14.44
CA VAL A 181 -14.80 1.89 13.43
C VAL A 181 -14.64 2.97 12.36
N ILE A 182 -14.51 2.54 11.11
CA ILE A 182 -14.51 3.43 9.94
C ILE A 182 -15.88 3.33 9.27
N ALA A 183 -16.53 4.48 9.09
CA ALA A 183 -17.73 4.57 8.26
C ALA A 183 -17.38 5.31 6.97
N ILE A 184 -17.73 4.69 5.85
CA ILE A 184 -17.43 5.17 4.51
C ILE A 184 -18.75 5.33 3.76
N GLN A 185 -18.94 6.46 3.05
CA GLN A 185 -20.12 6.70 2.21
C GLN A 185 -19.69 7.26 0.85
N VAL A 186 -20.42 6.87 -0.20
CA VAL A 186 -20.29 7.43 -1.55
C VAL A 186 -21.02 8.75 -1.64
N GLU A 187 -20.37 9.73 -2.26
CA GLU A 187 -21.03 10.93 -2.74
C GLU A 187 -21.62 10.65 -4.13
N ILE A 188 -22.95 10.77 -4.25
CA ILE A 188 -23.71 10.65 -5.51
C ILE A 188 -23.85 12.03 -6.13
#